data_AF-X8JMB9-F1
#
_entry.id   AF-X8JMB9-F1
#
_cell.length_a   1.000
_cell.length_b   1.000
_cell.length_c   1.000
_cell.angle_alpha   90.00
_cell.angle_beta   90.00
_cell.angle_gamma   90.00
#
_symmetry.space_group_name_H-M   'P 1'
#
loop_
_entity.id
_entity.type
_entity.pdbx_description
1 polymer ?
#
loop_
_entity_poly.entity_id
_entity_poly.type
_entity_poly.pdbx_seq_one_letter_code
_entity_poly.pdbx_strand_id
1 'polypeptide(L)'
;MGQRGHAFLWELFTTKPHVDSGEVRFVRSVPTPWPSWLIAAHPSPERAEPAALRNFLGKLTEYVVKFDSKEQRAQADVDFIRERFGYPEVDVRAWLNTVHWVEDCTAIPGKVIIDTLNILDKAGVVKRPMHGFKAEDFINTEVVRLV
;
A
#
# COMPACT_ATOMS: atom_id res chain seq x y z
N MET A 1 29.88 4.06 -29.21
CA MET A 1 29.98 3.34 -27.92
C MET A 1 28.78 3.76 -27.08
N GLY A 2 27.68 3.01 -27.11
CA GLY A 2 26.46 3.41 -26.40
C GLY A 2 26.61 3.18 -24.91
N GLN A 3 26.52 4.22 -24.09
CA GLN A 3 26.49 4.07 -22.64
C GLN A 3 25.25 3.23 -22.25
N ARG A 4 25.48 2.14 -21.51
CA ARG A 4 24.40 1.36 -20.91
C ARG A 4 23.77 2.20 -19.80
N GLY A 5 22.56 2.69 -20.03
CA GLY A 5 21.75 3.29 -18.97
C GLY A 5 21.21 2.18 -18.08
N HIS A 6 21.43 2.29 -16.78
CA HIS A 6 20.77 1.45 -15.76
C HIS A 6 19.47 2.17 -15.34
N ALA A 7 18.40 1.41 -15.18
CA ALA A 7 17.11 1.92 -14.72
C ALA A 7 16.64 1.12 -13.51
N PHE A 8 15.92 1.79 -12.62
CA PHE A 8 15.25 1.19 -11.47
C PHE A 8 13.83 1.75 -11.36
N LEU A 9 12.99 1.06 -10.59
CA LEU A 9 11.65 1.53 -10.23
C LEU A 9 11.67 1.92 -8.76
N TRP A 10 11.07 3.06 -8.44
CA TRP A 10 10.91 3.53 -7.07
C TRP A 10 9.66 4.41 -6.97
N GLU A 11 9.23 4.68 -5.75
CA GLU A 11 8.04 5.49 -5.49
C GLU A 11 8.29 6.95 -5.92
N LEU A 12 7.27 7.58 -6.51
CA LEU A 12 7.40 8.85 -7.23
C LEU A 12 7.80 10.01 -6.30
N PHE A 13 7.10 10.17 -5.18
CA PHE A 13 7.30 11.31 -4.28
C PHE A 13 8.61 11.21 -3.49
N THR A 14 9.00 10.00 -3.10
CA THR A 14 10.28 9.72 -2.43
C THR A 14 11.49 9.89 -3.35
N THR A 15 11.33 9.68 -4.67
CA THR A 15 12.42 9.88 -5.65
C THR A 15 12.49 11.31 -6.17
N LYS A 16 11.40 12.08 -6.04
CA LYS A 16 11.29 13.44 -6.60
C LYS A 16 12.46 14.37 -6.23
N PRO A 17 12.98 14.41 -4.99
CA PRO A 17 14.14 15.25 -4.66
C PRO A 17 15.39 14.94 -5.49
N HIS A 18 15.59 13.67 -5.85
CA HIS A 18 16.72 13.22 -6.69
C HIS A 18 16.51 13.52 -8.18
N VAL A 19 15.26 13.61 -8.62
CA VAL A 19 14.92 14.09 -9.96
C VAL A 19 15.15 15.60 -10.05
N ASP A 20 14.69 16.34 -9.04
CA ASP A 20 14.81 17.80 -8.98
C ASP A 20 16.28 18.25 -8.87
N SER A 21 17.13 17.47 -8.21
CA SER A 21 18.58 17.73 -8.14
C SER A 21 19.34 17.35 -9.41
N GLY A 22 18.72 16.60 -10.33
CA GLY A 22 19.35 16.07 -11.54
C GLY A 22 20.21 14.83 -11.34
N GLU A 23 20.22 14.22 -10.15
CA GLU A 23 20.94 12.99 -9.85
C GLU A 23 20.39 11.80 -10.66
N VAL A 24 19.05 11.75 -10.82
CA VAL A 24 18.36 10.76 -11.64
C VAL A 24 17.40 11.42 -12.61
N ARG A 25 17.05 10.70 -13.68
CA ARG A 25 16.09 11.17 -14.68
C ARG A 25 14.81 10.36 -14.61
N PHE A 26 13.68 11.03 -14.40
CA PHE A 26 12.36 10.41 -14.55
C PHE A 26 12.12 10.02 -16.02
N VAL A 27 11.76 8.76 -16.25
CA VAL A 27 11.48 8.23 -17.60
C VAL A 27 9.98 7.99 -17.78
N ARG A 28 9.36 7.27 -16.84
CA ARG A 28 7.92 6.98 -16.81
C ARG A 28 7.49 6.53 -15.42
N SER A 29 6.19 6.57 -15.18
CA SER A 29 5.54 5.85 -14.07
C SER A 29 4.73 4.67 -14.61
N VAL A 30 4.51 3.68 -13.75
CA VAL A 30 3.58 2.58 -13.99
C VAL A 30 2.77 2.38 -12.71
N PRO A 31 1.44 2.56 -12.73
CA PRO A 31 0.62 2.32 -11.55
C PRO A 31 0.60 0.82 -11.22
N THR A 32 0.59 0.48 -9.94
CA THR A 32 0.38 -0.91 -9.50
C THR A 32 -1.09 -1.28 -9.74
N PRO A 33 -1.38 -2.49 -10.24
CA PRO A 33 -2.76 -2.91 -10.51
C PRO A 33 -3.50 -3.41 -9.26
N TRP A 34 -2.89 -3.28 -8.08
CA TRP A 34 -3.43 -3.66 -6.77
C TRP A 34 -3.14 -2.57 -5.72
N PRO A 35 -3.82 -2.59 -4.56
CA PRO A 35 -3.56 -1.65 -3.47
C PRO A 35 -2.11 -1.70 -3.01
N SER A 36 -1.53 -0.54 -2.75
CA SER A 36 -0.11 -0.42 -2.41
C SER A 36 0.28 -1.03 -1.06
N TRP A 37 -0.68 -1.26 -0.17
CA TRP A 37 -0.44 -1.68 1.21
C TRP A 37 -1.42 -2.75 1.68
N LEU A 38 -0.91 -3.70 2.48
CA LEU A 38 -1.65 -4.71 3.21
C LEU A 38 -1.01 -4.91 4.59
N ILE A 39 -1.77 -5.46 5.53
CA ILE A 39 -1.29 -5.82 6.87
C ILE A 39 -1.14 -7.33 6.92
N ALA A 40 0.06 -7.80 7.23
CA ALA A 40 0.34 -9.21 7.44
C ALA A 40 0.67 -9.47 8.92
N ALA A 41 0.18 -10.57 9.45
CA ALA A 41 0.47 -11.03 10.81
C ALA A 41 1.03 -12.45 10.76
N HIS A 42 1.68 -12.86 11.86
CA HIS A 42 2.12 -14.24 12.00
C HIS A 42 0.91 -15.19 12.01
N PRO A 43 0.95 -16.36 11.36
CA PRO A 43 -0.21 -17.25 11.29
C PRO A 43 -0.54 -17.94 12.62
N SER A 44 0.42 -18.05 13.55
CA SER A 44 0.18 -18.73 14.84
C SER A 44 -0.45 -17.80 15.89
N PRO A 45 -1.51 -18.27 16.57
CA PRO A 45 -2.27 -17.47 17.53
C PRO A 45 -1.46 -17.12 18.79
N GLU A 46 -0.39 -17.86 19.10
CA GLU A 46 0.48 -17.53 20.24
C GLU A 46 1.28 -16.24 20.00
N ARG A 47 1.57 -15.92 18.74
CA ARG A 47 2.30 -14.70 18.35
C ARG A 47 1.38 -13.56 17.90
N ALA A 48 0.21 -13.91 17.38
CA ALA A 48 -0.75 -12.95 16.84
C ALA A 48 -2.17 -13.44 17.14
N GLU A 49 -2.60 -13.20 18.37
CA GLU A 49 -3.89 -13.68 18.89
C GLU A 49 -5.06 -13.01 18.13
N PRO A 50 -6.05 -13.78 17.64
CA PRO A 50 -7.11 -13.23 16.79
C PRO A 50 -7.91 -12.07 17.38
N ALA A 51 -8.26 -12.08 18.67
CA ALA A 51 -9.00 -10.99 19.30
C ALA A 51 -8.15 -9.70 19.39
N ALA A 52 -6.88 -9.81 19.72
CA ALA A 52 -5.93 -8.70 19.72
C ALA A 52 -5.77 -8.11 18.31
N LEU A 53 -5.68 -8.95 17.28
CA LEU A 53 -5.62 -8.50 15.88
C LEU A 53 -6.91 -7.80 15.45
N ARG A 54 -8.09 -8.33 15.78
CA ARG A 54 -9.37 -7.66 15.50
C ARG A 54 -9.44 -6.29 16.15
N ASN A 55 -9.04 -6.18 17.42
CA ASN A 55 -9.01 -4.92 18.14
C ASN A 55 -8.01 -3.92 17.51
N PHE A 56 -6.82 -4.41 17.11
CA PHE A 56 -5.84 -3.59 16.40
C PHE A 56 -6.41 -3.04 15.09
N LEU A 57 -7.01 -3.90 14.25
CA LEU A 57 -7.57 -3.48 12.96
C LEU A 57 -8.76 -2.53 13.15
N GLY A 58 -9.63 -2.77 14.13
CA GLY A 58 -10.74 -1.87 14.46
C GLY A 58 -10.25 -0.47 14.84
N LYS A 59 -9.25 -0.38 15.71
CA LYS A 59 -8.62 0.91 16.05
C LYS A 59 -7.93 1.55 14.86
N LEU A 60 -7.22 0.74 14.07
CA LEU A 60 -6.54 1.25 12.88
C LEU A 60 -7.54 1.86 11.88
N THR A 61 -8.70 1.24 11.68
CA THR A 61 -9.79 1.81 10.87
C THR A 61 -10.15 3.22 11.35
N GLU A 62 -10.32 3.43 12.66
CA GLU A 62 -10.63 4.76 13.21
C GLU A 62 -9.54 5.79 12.87
N TYR A 63 -8.26 5.42 13.03
CA TYR A 63 -7.13 6.30 12.70
C TYR A 63 -7.03 6.59 11.20
N VAL A 64 -7.23 5.58 10.36
CA VAL A 64 -7.18 5.71 8.89
C VAL A 64 -8.30 6.61 8.41
N VAL A 65 -9.55 6.39 8.85
CA VAL A 65 -10.69 7.23 8.49
C VAL A 65 -10.50 8.68 8.96
N LYS A 66 -9.95 8.86 10.18
CA LYS A 66 -9.63 10.19 10.68
C LYS A 66 -8.57 10.88 9.81
N PHE A 67 -7.47 10.20 9.52
CA PHE A 67 -6.38 10.71 8.66
C PHE A 67 -6.87 11.00 7.23
N ASP A 68 -7.82 10.22 6.72
CA ASP A 68 -8.37 10.42 5.37
C ASP A 68 -9.50 11.48 5.32
N SER A 69 -9.91 12.04 6.45
CA SER A 69 -10.97 13.04 6.50
C SER A 69 -10.57 14.35 5.83
N LYS A 70 -11.55 15.05 5.23
CA LYS A 70 -11.31 16.33 4.55
C LYS A 70 -10.72 17.37 5.51
N GLU A 71 -11.14 17.32 6.77
CA GLU A 71 -10.71 18.24 7.82
C GLU A 71 -9.23 18.03 8.17
N GLN A 72 -8.76 16.79 8.33
CA GLN A 72 -7.34 16.52 8.62
C GLN A 72 -6.45 16.83 7.41
N ARG A 73 -6.89 16.42 6.21
CA ARG A 73 -6.13 16.60 4.97
C ARG A 73 -6.00 18.07 4.54
N ALA A 74 -6.86 18.95 5.05
CA ALA A 74 -6.77 20.39 4.79
C ALA A 74 -5.44 20.97 5.27
N GLN A 75 -4.98 20.58 6.48
CA GLN A 75 -3.75 21.11 7.05
C GLN A 75 -3.04 20.20 8.06
N ALA A 76 -3.76 19.55 8.98
CA ALA A 76 -3.12 18.79 10.07
C ALA A 76 -2.23 17.65 9.57
N ASP A 77 -2.68 16.90 8.56
CA ASP A 77 -1.86 15.83 7.97
C ASP A 77 -0.69 16.40 7.17
N VAL A 78 -0.91 17.54 6.51
CA VAL A 78 0.14 18.24 5.76
C VAL A 78 1.26 18.62 6.70
N ASP A 79 0.95 19.28 7.81
CA ASP A 79 1.94 19.69 8.81
C ASP A 79 2.65 18.49 9.41
N PHE A 80 1.90 17.46 9.80
CA PHE A 80 2.49 16.22 10.34
C PHE A 80 3.50 15.60 9.38
N ILE A 81 3.16 15.43 8.11
CA ILE A 81 4.05 14.81 7.11
C ILE A 81 5.27 15.69 6.86
N ARG A 82 5.08 17.01 6.76
CA ARG A 82 6.18 17.96 6.56
C ARG A 82 7.17 17.93 7.72
N GLU A 83 6.68 18.02 8.95
CA GLU A 83 7.51 18.01 10.15
C GLU A 83 8.22 16.68 10.34
N ARG A 84 7.53 15.56 10.06
CA ARG A 84 8.05 14.22 10.28
C ARG A 84 9.05 13.77 9.22
N PHE A 85 8.80 14.12 7.95
CA PHE A 85 9.55 13.59 6.81
C PHE A 85 10.29 14.64 5.99
N GLY A 86 10.11 15.94 6.27
CA GLY A 86 10.86 17.02 5.64
C GLY A 86 10.45 17.34 4.19
N TYR A 87 9.33 16.81 3.71
CA TYR A 87 8.87 17.08 2.35
C TYR A 87 8.32 18.51 2.20
N PRO A 88 8.50 19.15 1.02
CA PRO A 88 7.84 20.41 0.71
C PRO A 88 6.32 20.26 0.76
N GLU A 89 5.63 21.29 1.24
CA GLU A 89 4.16 21.28 1.35
C GLU A 89 3.45 20.95 0.03
N VAL A 90 3.94 21.53 -1.07
CA VAL A 90 3.39 21.30 -2.40
C VAL A 90 3.42 19.83 -2.80
N ASP A 91 4.49 19.11 -2.44
CA ASP A 91 4.67 17.69 -2.75
C ASP A 91 3.81 16.82 -1.82
N VAL A 92 3.68 17.19 -0.54
CA VAL A 92 2.78 16.53 0.41
C VAL A 92 1.33 16.64 -0.03
N ARG A 93 0.87 17.83 -0.45
CA ARG A 93 -0.49 18.05 -0.95
C ARG A 93 -0.74 17.27 -2.24
N ALA A 94 0.22 17.26 -3.16
CA ALA A 94 0.15 16.46 -4.38
C ALA A 94 0.03 14.96 -4.06
N TRP A 95 0.79 14.46 -3.08
CA TRP A 95 0.69 13.07 -2.62
C TRP A 95 -0.68 12.76 -2.00
N LEU A 96 -1.16 13.61 -1.07
CA LEU A 96 -2.46 13.43 -0.41
C LEU A 96 -3.62 13.37 -1.41
N ASN A 97 -3.54 14.12 -2.52
CA ASN A 97 -4.56 14.10 -3.58
C ASN A 97 -4.57 12.79 -4.41
N THR A 98 -3.52 11.98 -4.31
CA THR A 98 -3.38 10.73 -5.09
C THR A 98 -3.58 9.47 -4.26
N VAL A 99 -3.32 9.54 -2.95
CA VAL A 99 -3.47 8.39 -2.06
C VAL A 99 -4.90 8.28 -1.56
N HIS A 100 -5.44 7.06 -1.67
CA HIS A 100 -6.75 6.68 -1.17
C HIS A 100 -6.58 5.62 -0.09
N TRP A 101 -7.43 5.68 0.93
CA TRP A 101 -7.41 4.77 2.05
C TRP A 101 -8.69 3.93 2.10
N VAL A 102 -8.63 2.81 2.80
CA VAL A 102 -9.81 1.96 3.03
C VAL A 102 -10.62 2.51 4.19
N GLU A 103 -11.94 2.41 4.09
CA GLU A 103 -12.85 2.79 5.17
C GLU A 103 -12.98 1.68 6.25
N ASP A 104 -12.49 0.48 5.95
CA ASP A 104 -12.51 -0.64 6.90
C ASP A 104 -11.29 -1.57 6.70
N CYS A 105 -10.37 -1.56 7.66
CA CYS A 105 -9.18 -2.41 7.68
C CYS A 105 -9.48 -3.89 7.98
N THR A 106 -10.71 -4.25 8.36
CA THR A 106 -11.14 -5.63 8.61
C THR A 106 -11.80 -6.29 7.39
N ALA A 107 -12.02 -5.53 6.31
CA ALA A 107 -12.61 -6.01 5.06
C ALA A 107 -11.54 -6.13 3.97
N ILE A 108 -11.42 -7.32 3.38
CA ILE A 108 -10.46 -7.56 2.29
C ILE A 108 -11.23 -7.95 1.03
N PRO A 109 -11.17 -7.14 -0.05
CA PRO A 109 -11.79 -7.51 -1.31
C PRO A 109 -11.14 -8.78 -1.86
N GLY A 110 -11.87 -9.89 -1.93
CA GLY A 110 -11.31 -11.18 -2.36
C GLY A 110 -10.73 -11.11 -3.77
N LYS A 111 -11.35 -10.28 -4.62
CA LYS A 111 -10.91 -9.99 -5.98
C LYS A 111 -9.49 -9.41 -6.04
N VAL A 112 -9.10 -8.56 -5.06
CA VAL A 112 -7.75 -7.98 -5.02
C VAL A 112 -6.68 -9.06 -4.88
N ILE A 113 -6.90 -10.05 -4.00
CA ILE A 113 -5.97 -11.16 -3.80
C ILE A 113 -5.84 -11.97 -5.10
N ILE A 114 -6.98 -12.38 -5.67
CA ILE A 114 -7.03 -13.24 -6.85
C ILE A 114 -6.44 -12.55 -8.08
N ASP A 115 -6.78 -11.29 -8.33
CA ASP A 115 -6.24 -10.54 -9.48
C ASP A 115 -4.72 -10.34 -9.35
N THR A 116 -4.24 -10.00 -8.15
CA THR A 116 -2.81 -9.85 -7.87
C THR A 116 -2.07 -11.15 -8.20
N LEU A 117 -2.54 -12.27 -7.65
CA LEU A 117 -1.92 -13.58 -7.88
C LEU A 117 -1.97 -14.00 -9.36
N ASN A 118 -3.07 -13.71 -10.05
CA ASN A 118 -3.19 -13.97 -11.49
C ASN A 118 -2.21 -13.14 -12.33
N ILE A 119 -1.97 -11.87 -11.97
CA ILE A 119 -1.00 -11.03 -12.66
C ILE A 119 0.41 -11.54 -12.40
N LEU A 120 0.73 -11.88 -11.15
CA LEU A 120 2.05 -12.41 -10.77
C LEU A 120 2.32 -13.78 -11.42
N ASP A 121 1.31 -14.63 -11.57
CA ASP A 121 1.37 -15.91 -12.29
C ASP A 121 1.66 -15.69 -13.78
N LYS A 122 0.93 -14.78 -14.43
CA LYS A 122 1.18 -14.38 -15.83
C LYS A 122 2.57 -13.78 -16.03
N ALA A 123 3.10 -13.09 -15.04
CA ALA A 123 4.45 -12.53 -15.05
C ALA A 123 5.55 -13.57 -14.72
N GLY A 124 5.17 -14.80 -14.35
CA GLY A 124 6.11 -15.87 -13.99
C GLY A 124 6.77 -15.71 -12.61
N VAL A 125 6.21 -14.86 -11.74
CA VAL A 125 6.74 -14.57 -10.39
C VAL A 125 6.24 -15.60 -9.37
N VAL A 126 4.99 -16.04 -9.50
CA VAL A 126 4.39 -17.11 -8.68
C VAL A 126 3.88 -18.24 -9.57
N LYS A 127 3.63 -19.40 -8.98
CA LYS A 127 3.08 -20.56 -9.70
C LYS A 127 1.65 -20.80 -9.26
N ARG A 128 0.72 -20.81 -10.21
CA ARG A 128 -0.65 -21.23 -9.96
C ARG A 128 -0.70 -22.70 -9.49
N PRO A 129 -1.36 -23.00 -8.35
CA PRO A 129 -1.59 -24.38 -7.93
C PRO A 129 -2.64 -25.06 -8.83
N MET A 130 -2.67 -26.40 -8.86
CA MET A 130 -3.57 -27.16 -9.74
C MET A 130 -5.06 -26.79 -9.59
N HIS A 131 -5.49 -26.46 -8.36
CA HIS A 131 -6.87 -26.11 -8.06
C HIS A 131 -7.17 -24.61 -8.14
N GLY A 132 -6.23 -23.80 -8.64
CA GLY A 132 -6.33 -22.34 -8.66
C GLY A 132 -6.11 -21.69 -7.29
N PHE A 133 -5.95 -20.37 -7.29
CA PHE A 133 -5.83 -19.59 -6.06
C PHE A 133 -7.19 -19.45 -5.38
N LYS A 134 -7.21 -19.55 -4.04
CA LYS A 134 -8.35 -19.25 -3.19
C LYS A 134 -7.98 -18.10 -2.27
N ALA A 135 -8.84 -17.10 -2.13
CA ALA A 135 -8.53 -15.91 -1.33
C ALA A 135 -8.40 -16.25 0.16
N GLU A 136 -9.16 -17.25 0.60
CA GLU A 136 -9.20 -17.79 1.95
C GLU A 136 -7.85 -18.35 2.41
N ASP A 137 -7.01 -18.83 1.48
CA ASP A 137 -5.68 -19.36 1.80
C ASP A 137 -4.70 -18.25 2.26
N PHE A 138 -5.04 -16.97 2.02
CA PHE A 138 -4.17 -15.82 2.28
C PHE A 138 -4.68 -14.92 3.40
N ILE A 139 -5.75 -15.31 4.09
CA ILE A 139 -6.34 -14.54 5.18
C ILE A 139 -6.66 -15.43 6.37
N ASN A 140 -6.85 -14.81 7.54
CA ASN A 140 -7.46 -15.48 8.67
C ASN A 140 -8.91 -14.98 8.82
N THR A 141 -9.88 -15.84 8.52
CA THR A 141 -11.32 -15.50 8.57
C THR A 141 -11.85 -15.27 9.97
N GLU A 142 -11.10 -15.64 11.02
CA GLU A 142 -11.43 -15.25 12.39
C GLU A 142 -11.09 -13.77 12.64
N VAL A 143 -10.20 -13.17 11.85
CA VAL A 143 -9.69 -11.81 12.05
C VAL A 143 -10.30 -10.81 11.08
N VAL A 144 -10.42 -11.20 9.81
CA VAL A 144 -10.91 -10.36 8.71
C VAL A 144 -12.00 -11.05 7.93
N ARG A 145 -12.80 -10.28 7.20
CA ARG A 145 -13.84 -10.80 6.30
C ARG A 145 -13.48 -10.54 4.84
N LEU A 146 -13.79 -11.50 3.98
CA LEU A 146 -13.75 -11.28 2.54
C LEU A 146 -14.99 -10.50 2.12
N VAL A 147 -14.79 -9.52 1.25
CA VAL A 147 -15.85 -8.73 0.60
C VAL A 147 -15.73 -8.73 -0.91
#